data_AF-A0A1Q9PAS6-F1
#
_entry.id   AF-A0A1Q9PAS6-F1
#
_cell.length_a   1.000
_cell.length_b   1.000
_cell.length_c   1.000
_cell.angle_alpha   90.00
_cell.angle_beta   90.00
_cell.angle_gamma   90.00
#
_symmetry.space_group_name_H-M   'P 1'
#
loop_
_entity.id
_entity.type
_entity.pdbx_description
1 polymer ?
#
loop_
_entity_poly.entity_id
_entity_poly.type
_entity_poly.pdbx_seq_one_letter_code
_entity_poly.pdbx_strand_id
1 'polypeptide(L)'
;MEFCEKCGALMFPKKEEGKKTITLVCRECGHEKVVRSPPQYKVEHRIKHTPREKIIVVEEDTRQNEEMTEDERRERRKEILEYYESEDD
;
A
#
# COMPACT_ATOMS: atom_id res chain seq x y z
N MET A 1 12.97 15.06 -26.56
CA MET A 1 11.49 15.10 -26.58
C MET A 1 11.08 15.22 -28.04
N GLU A 2 10.07 14.48 -28.49
CA GLU A 2 9.63 14.48 -29.91
C GLU A 2 8.21 15.02 -30.01
N PHE A 3 7.94 15.81 -31.06
CA PHE A 3 6.64 16.40 -31.35
C PHE A 3 6.02 15.75 -32.59
N CYS A 4 4.70 15.72 -32.65
CA CYS A 4 3.97 15.17 -33.78
C CYS A 4 4.05 16.10 -34.99
N GLU A 5 4.37 15.56 -36.16
CA GLU A 5 4.47 16.31 -37.42
C GLU A 5 3.11 16.84 -37.92
N LYS A 6 1.99 16.28 -37.45
CA LYS A 6 0.65 16.67 -37.89
C LYS A 6 0.05 17.84 -37.10
N CYS A 7 0.24 17.84 -35.78
CA CYS A 7 -0.43 18.77 -34.86
C CYS A 7 0.54 19.54 -33.95
N GLY A 8 1.83 19.21 -33.95
CA GLY A 8 2.82 19.83 -33.07
C GLY A 8 2.73 19.39 -31.60
N ALA A 9 1.80 18.49 -31.23
CA ALA A 9 1.66 18.00 -29.87
C ALA A 9 2.83 17.11 -29.43
N LEU A 10 3.10 17.06 -28.12
CA LEU A 10 4.15 16.21 -27.56
C LEU A 10 3.79 14.73 -27.67
N MET A 11 4.69 13.92 -28.23
CA MET A 11 4.47 12.47 -28.36
C MET A 11 4.84 11.74 -27.07
N PHE A 12 4.11 10.67 -26.76
CA PHE A 12 4.30 9.89 -25.55
C PHE A 12 4.81 8.48 -25.88
N PRO A 13 5.83 7.96 -25.16
CA PRO A 13 6.30 6.60 -25.35
C PRO A 13 5.31 5.58 -24.81
N LYS A 14 4.89 4.65 -25.67
CA LYS A 14 4.14 3.45 -25.36
C LYS A 14 5.05 2.24 -25.55
N LYS A 15 5.23 1.47 -24.48
CA LYS A 15 5.93 0.18 -24.52
C LYS A 15 4.88 -0.91 -24.71
N GLU A 16 5.03 -1.73 -25.75
CA GLU A 16 4.24 -2.96 -25.89
C GLU A 16 4.93 -4.11 -25.16
N GLU A 17 4.18 -4.86 -24.37
CA GLU A 17 4.70 -6.05 -23.69
C GLU A 17 5.21 -7.07 -24.72
N GLY A 18 6.43 -7.59 -24.51
CA GLY A 18 7.05 -8.58 -25.38
C GLY A 18 7.83 -8.04 -26.59
N LYS A 19 7.79 -6.73 -26.89
CA LYS A 19 8.59 -6.13 -27.98
C LYS A 19 9.67 -5.19 -27.43
N LYS A 20 10.88 -5.26 -28.02
CA LYS A 20 11.99 -4.32 -27.71
C LYS A 20 11.81 -2.95 -28.36
N THR A 21 10.84 -2.79 -29.25
CA THR A 21 10.54 -1.53 -29.95
C THR A 21 9.62 -0.65 -29.12
N ILE A 22 9.90 0.64 -29.08
CA ILE A 22 9.06 1.63 -28.40
C ILE A 22 8.26 2.38 -29.46
N THR A 23 6.97 2.56 -29.25
CA THR A 23 6.11 3.32 -30.16
C THR A 23 5.78 4.65 -29.50
N LEU A 24 6.10 5.75 -30.17
CA LEU A 24 5.65 7.08 -29.77
C LEU A 24 4.24 7.31 -30.29
N VAL A 25 3.32 7.74 -29.43
CA VAL A 25 1.92 7.98 -29.76
C VAL A 25 1.56 9.43 -29.46
N CYS A 26 0.94 10.10 -30.43
CA CYS A 26 0.33 11.41 -30.23
C CYS A 26 -1.08 11.24 -29.67
N ARG A 27 -1.37 11.86 -28.51
CA ARG A 27 -2.70 11.80 -27.88
C ARG A 27 -3.73 12.70 -28.54
N GLU A 28 -3.31 13.73 -29.28
CA GLU A 28 -4.24 14.67 -29.92
C GLU A 28 -4.75 14.16 -31.27
N CYS A 29 -3.86 13.63 -32.12
CA CYS A 29 -4.22 13.24 -33.49
C CYS A 29 -4.06 11.73 -33.77
N GLY A 30 -3.62 10.93 -32.79
CA GLY A 30 -3.47 9.47 -32.94
C GLY A 30 -2.30 9.02 -33.82
N HIS A 31 -1.35 9.89 -34.16
CA HIS A 31 -0.18 9.50 -34.95
C HIS A 31 0.77 8.62 -34.15
N GLU A 32 1.23 7.52 -34.76
CA GLU A 32 2.14 6.56 -34.16
C GLU A 32 3.48 6.51 -34.92
N LYS A 33 4.59 6.47 -34.19
CA LYS A 33 5.94 6.40 -34.74
C LYS A 33 6.77 5.38 -33.99
N VAL A 34 7.26 4.35 -34.68
CA VAL A 34 8.10 3.31 -34.09
C VAL A 34 9.54 3.79 -34.01
N VAL A 35 10.11 3.78 -32.80
CA VAL A 35 11.51 4.16 -32.55
C VAL A 35 12.30 2.95 -32.04
N ARG A 36 13.51 2.77 -32.60
CA ARG A 36 14.44 1.70 -32.20
C ARG A 36 15.21 2.04 -30.92
N SER A 37 15.46 3.33 -30.69
CA SER A 37 16.12 3.83 -29.48
C SER A 37 15.09 4.33 -28.47
N PRO A 38 15.22 4.00 -27.17
CA PRO A 38 14.35 4.53 -26.14
C PRO A 38 14.49 6.06 -26.04
N PRO A 39 13.38 6.81 -25.97
CA PRO A 39 13.44 8.24 -25.71
C PRO A 39 14.03 8.50 -24.31
N GLN A 40 14.82 9.56 -24.18
CA GLN A 40 15.45 9.96 -22.90
C GLN A 40 14.44 10.49 -21.86
N TYR A 41 13.19 10.74 -22.24
CA TYR A 41 12.15 11.30 -21.36
C TYR A 41 11.17 10.21 -20.91
N LYS A 42 10.74 10.29 -19.65
CA LYS A 42 9.77 9.37 -19.04
C LYS A 42 8.49 10.13 -18.71
N VAL A 43 7.35 9.43 -18.79
CA VAL A 43 6.05 9.95 -18.36
C VAL A 43 5.89 9.58 -16.88
N GLU A 44 5.94 10.57 -15.99
CA GLU A 44 5.71 10.38 -14.56
C GLU A 44 4.33 10.95 -14.18
N HIS A 45 3.49 10.13 -13.56
CA HIS A 45 2.24 10.57 -12.93
C HIS A 45 2.43 10.65 -11.42
N ARG A 46 2.51 11.85 -10.87
CA ARG A 46 2.52 12.06 -9.41
C ARG A 46 1.09 12.04 -8.89
N ILE A 47 0.72 10.95 -8.21
CA ILE A 47 -0.55 10.85 -7.48
C ILE A 47 -0.39 11.58 -6.14
N LYS A 48 -1.21 12.60 -5.90
CA LYS A 48 -1.27 13.30 -4.60
C LYS A 48 -2.36 12.65 -3.76
N HIS A 49 -1.97 11.88 -2.75
CA HIS A 49 -2.92 11.32 -1.78
C HIS A 49 -3.51 12.42 -0.90
N THR A 50 -4.82 12.39 -0.70
CA THR A 50 -5.47 13.34 0.21
C THR A 50 -5.24 12.92 1.67
N PRO A 51 -5.29 13.84 2.66
CA PRO A 51 -5.14 13.49 4.08
C PRO A 51 -6.16 12.46 4.56
N ARG A 52 -7.33 12.37 3.92
CA ARG A 52 -8.40 11.41 4.22
C ARG A 52 -8.02 9.96 3.91
N GLU A 53 -7.02 9.73 3.07
CA GLU A 53 -6.54 8.38 2.71
C GLU A 53 -5.49 7.85 3.71
N LYS A 54 -5.11 8.63 4.73
CA LYS A 54 -4.13 8.22 5.74
C LYS A 54 -4.80 7.47 6.90
N ILE A 55 -4.27 6.29 7.24
CA ILE A 55 -4.68 5.54 8.42
C ILE A 55 -3.91 6.10 9.63
N ILE A 56 -4.63 6.50 10.67
CA ILE A 56 -4.05 6.96 11.94
C ILE A 56 -3.97 5.76 12.87
N VAL A 57 -2.75 5.39 13.29
CA VAL A 57 -2.55 4.37 14.33
C VAL A 57 -2.63 5.09 15.68
N VAL A 58 -3.60 4.70 16.50
CA VAL A 58 -3.72 5.16 17.88
C VAL A 58 -3.27 4.01 18.77
N GLU A 59 -2.16 4.20 19.47
CA GLU A 59 -1.72 3.29 20.52
C GLU A 59 -2.57 3.57 21.75
N GLU A 60 -3.43 2.62 22.13
CA GLU A 60 -4.05 2.64 23.45
C GLU A 60 -2.98 2.15 24.43
N ASP A 61 -2.63 2.98 25.42
CA ASP A 61 -1.78 2.55 26.53
C ASP A 61 -2.44 1.32 27.16
N THR A 62 -1.94 0.14 26.80
CA THR A 62 -2.43 -1.11 27.36
C THR A 62 -2.25 -0.97 28.85
N ARG A 63 -3.37 -0.96 29.58
CA ARG A 63 -3.36 -1.02 31.04
C ARG A 63 -2.45 -2.18 31.37
N GLN A 64 -1.28 -1.85 31.92
CA GLN A 64 -0.26 -2.83 32.23
C GLN A 64 -0.97 -3.88 33.08
N ASN A 65 -0.98 -5.11 32.58
CA ASN A 65 -1.44 -6.25 33.32
C ASN A 65 -0.52 -6.30 34.54
N GLU A 66 -0.99 -5.79 35.68
CA GLU A 66 -0.20 -5.79 36.91
C GLU A 66 0.27 -7.22 37.14
N GLU A 67 1.58 -7.43 37.19
CA GLU A 67 2.15 -8.77 37.35
C GLU A 67 1.74 -9.30 38.72
N MET A 68 0.68 -10.11 38.74
CA MET A 68 0.26 -10.86 39.92
C MET A 68 1.43 -11.68 40.46
N THR A 69 1.67 -11.60 41.77
CA THR A 69 2.69 -12.40 42.45
C THR A 69 2.31 -13.89 42.41
N GLU A 70 3.30 -14.77 42.56
CA GLU A 70 3.08 -16.22 42.55
C GLU A 70 2.11 -16.69 43.66
N ASP A 71 2.11 -16.00 44.80
CA ASP A 71 1.19 -16.31 45.91
C ASP A 71 -0.25 -15.91 45.57
N GLU A 72 -0.48 -14.73 45.01
CA GLU A 72 -1.83 -14.31 44.58
C GLU A 72 -2.39 -15.22 43.46
N ARG A 73 -1.53 -15.69 42.55
CA ARG A 73 -1.91 -16.69 41.53
C ARG A 73 -2.33 -18.02 42.15
N ARG A 74 -1.65 -18.46 43.22
CA ARG A 74 -1.97 -19.70 43.93
C ARG A 74 -3.30 -19.58 44.66
N GLU A 75 -3.53 -18.45 45.33
CA GLU A 75 -4.79 -18.19 46.04
C GLU A 75 -5.97 -18.15 45.07
N ARG A 76 -5.86 -17.43 43.96
CA ARG A 76 -6.91 -17.39 42.93
C ARG A 76 -7.21 -18.77 42.36
N ARG A 77 -6.18 -19.61 42.15
CA ARG A 77 -6.37 -20.99 41.68
C ARG A 77 -7.10 -21.85 42.72
N LYS A 78 -6.79 -21.65 44.01
CA LYS A 78 -7.45 -22.36 45.12
C LYS A 78 -8.92 -21.95 45.24
N GLU A 79 -9.20 -20.65 45.18
CA GLU A 79 -10.56 -20.09 45.23
C GLU A 79 -11.44 -20.66 44.10
N ILE A 80 -10.89 -20.74 42.88
CA ILE A 80 -11.61 -21.33 41.75
C ILE A 80 -11.95 -22.81 42.00
N LEU A 81 -11.02 -23.58 42.56
CA LEU A 81 -11.24 -25.02 42.82
C LEU A 81 -12.30 -25.25 43.92
N GLU A 82 -12.25 -24.45 44.98
CA GLU A 82 -13.21 -24.50 46.09
C GLU A 82 -14.63 -24.16 45.63
N TYR A 83 -14.78 -23.20 44.70
CA TYR A 83 -16.07 -22.88 44.09
C TYR A 83 -16.67 -24.08 43.36
N TYR A 84 -15.91 -24.78 42.52
CA TYR A 84 -16.39 -25.97 41.81
C TYR A 84 -16.71 -27.12 42.77
N GLU A 85 -15.86 -27.35 43.77
CA GLU A 85 -16.14 -28.37 44.80
C GLU A 85 -17.42 -28.05 45.58
N SER A 86 -17.74 -26.77 45.80
CA SER A 86 -18.98 -26.34 46.47
C SER A 86 -20.23 -26.37 45.59
N GLU A 87 -20.09 -26.31 44.26
CA GLU A 87 -21.21 -26.42 43.32
C GLU A 87 -21.62 -27.88 43.05
N ASP A 88 -20.74 -28.83 43.35
CA ASP A 88 -20.96 -30.27 43.12
C ASP A 88 -21.60 -31.02 44.33
N ASP A 89 -21.88 -30.35 45.46
CA ASP A 89 -22.64 -30.83 46.64
C ASP A 89 -24.11 -30.32 46.66
#